data_AF-A0A0K1Q1C8-F1
#
_entry.id   AF-A0A0K1Q1C8-F1
#
_cell.length_a   1.000
_cell.length_b   1.000
_cell.length_c   1.000
_cell.angle_alpha   90.00
_cell.angle_beta   90.00
_cell.angle_gamma   90.00
#
_symmetry.space_group_name_H-M   'P 1'
#
loop_
_entity.id
_entity.type
_entity.pdbx_description
1 polymer ?
#
loop_
_entity_poly.entity_id
_entity_poly.type
_entity_poly.pdbx_seq_one_letter_code
_entity_poly.pdbx_strand_id
1 'polypeptide(L)' 'MRWFLEERPLSGGDIVQLCCSGGWLTGRFEWDAGGGPPSLHFSIELGGGRVAEQVIELPEGALLRRYVP' A
#
# COMPACT_ATOMS: atom_id res chain seq x y z
N MET A 1 -10.22 -7.93 9.87
CA MET A 1 -8.74 -7.84 9.94
C MET A 1 -8.36 -6.38 10.01
N ARG A 2 -7.32 -6.00 10.77
CA ARG A 2 -6.92 -4.59 10.93
C ARG A 2 -5.46 -4.41 10.57
N TRP A 3 -5.16 -3.40 9.78
CA TRP A 3 -3.82 -3.07 9.33
C TRP A 3 -3.35 -1.79 10.00
N PHE A 4 -2.05 -1.70 10.23
CA PHE A 4 -1.41 -0.51 10.80
C PHE A 4 -0.17 -0.17 10.00
N LEU A 5 0.05 1.11 9.76
CA LEU A 5 1.35 1.65 9.35
C LEU A 5 1.94 2.33 10.57
N GLU A 6 3.02 1.75 11.10
CA GLU A 6 3.51 2.08 12.45
C GLU A 6 2.38 1.89 13.48
N GLU A 7 1.93 2.97 14.14
CA GLU A 7 0.83 2.96 15.11
C GLU A 7 -0.49 3.46 14.52
N ARG A 8 -0.51 3.90 13.26
CA ARG A 8 -1.71 4.44 12.60
C ARG A 8 -2.56 3.31 12.04
N PRO A 9 -3.83 3.15 12.47
CA PRO A 9 -4.73 2.18 11.84
C PRO A 9 -5.03 2.59 10.39
N LEU A 10 -5.08 1.61 9.50
CA LEU A 10 -5.40 1.78 8.09
C LEU A 10 -6.75 1.16 7.72
N SER A 11 -7.40 1.80 6.77
CA SER A 11 -8.59 1.35 6.04
C SER A 11 -8.28 1.24 4.54
N GLY A 12 -9.05 0.41 3.83
CA GLY A 12 -8.97 0.38 2.37
C GLY A 12 -9.31 1.77 1.81
N GLY A 13 -8.54 2.23 0.83
CA GLY A 13 -8.63 3.56 0.24
C GLY A 13 -7.74 4.62 0.90
N ASP A 14 -7.08 4.33 2.03
CA ASP A 14 -6.19 5.29 2.69
C ASP A 14 -4.96 5.61 1.80
N ILE A 15 -4.60 6.88 1.72
CA ILE A 15 -3.32 7.28 1.14
C ILE A 15 -2.21 7.11 2.18
N VAL A 16 -1.17 6.38 1.80
CA VAL A 16 0.00 6.06 2.64
C VAL A 16 1.28 6.36 1.87
N GLN A 17 2.36 6.59 2.62
CA GLN A 17 3.71 6.65 2.08
C GLN A 17 4.52 5.49 2.66
N LEU A 18 5.08 4.64 1.81
CA LEU A 18 5.85 3.45 2.20
C LEU A 18 7.32 3.63 1.88
N CYS A 19 8.17 3.22 2.83
CA CYS A 19 9.61 3.21 2.64
C CYS A 19 10.01 1.99 1.82
N CYS A 20 10.81 2.23 0.78
CA CYS A 20 11.44 1.23 -0.07
C CYS A 20 12.96 1.50 -0.10
N SER A 21 13.76 0.50 -0.48
CA SER A 21 15.22 0.67 -0.53
C SER A 21 15.68 1.82 -1.46
N GLY A 22 14.87 2.15 -2.46
CA GLY A 22 15.10 3.25 -3.40
C GLY A 22 14.47 4.59 -3.03
N GLY A 23 13.83 4.72 -1.86
CA GLY A 23 13.14 5.94 -1.43
C GLY A 23 11.71 5.67 -0.97
N TRP A 24 10.80 6.60 -1.21
CA TRP A 24 9.43 6.49 -0.73
C TRP A 24 8.42 6.43 -1.87
N LEU A 25 7.40 5.59 -1.72
CA LEU A 25 6.25 5.52 -2.62
C LEU A 25 5.00 6.00 -1.91
N THR A 26 4.28 6.93 -2.52
CA THR A 26 2.96 7.35 -2.06
C THR A 26 1.91 6.67 -2.92
N GLY A 27 0.93 6.02 -2.28
CA GLY A 27 -0.12 5.30 -2.98
C GLY A 27 -1.33 5.04 -2.10
N ARG A 28 -2.35 4.45 -2.71
CA ARG A 28 -3.58 4.01 -2.05
C ARG A 28 -3.40 2.60 -1.51
N PHE A 29 -3.59 2.44 -0.22
CA PHE A 29 -3.59 1.15 0.46
C PHE A 29 -4.92 0.45 0.22
N GLU A 30 -4.86 -0.81 -0.19
CA GLU A 30 -6.03 -1.68 -0.34
C GLU A 30 -5.78 -3.00 0.37
N TRP A 31 -6.84 -3.60 0.89
CA TRP A 31 -6.81 -4.95 1.44
C TRP A 31 -8.16 -5.63 1.25
N ASP A 32 -8.13 -6.92 0.94
CA ASP A 32 -9.34 -7.73 0.82
C ASP A 32 -9.61 -8.47 2.13
N ALA A 33 -10.87 -8.44 2.59
CA ALA A 33 -11.34 -9.25 3.71
C ALA A 33 -11.31 -10.77 3.39
N GLY A 34 -11.22 -11.14 2.12
CA GLY A 34 -11.08 -12.51 1.61
C GLY A 34 -9.73 -13.19 1.90
N GLY A 35 -8.75 -12.48 2.48
CA GLY A 35 -7.51 -13.07 3.00
C GLY A 35 -6.28 -12.98 2.09
N GLY A 36 -6.36 -12.24 0.99
CA GLY A 36 -5.18 -11.90 0.17
C GLY A 36 -4.21 -10.95 0.88
N PRO A 37 -2.96 -10.83 0.40
CA PRO A 37 -2.03 -9.81 0.88
C PRO A 37 -2.61 -8.41 0.57
N PRO A 38 -2.30 -7.40 1.39
CA PRO A 38 -2.68 -6.03 1.04
C PRO A 38 -1.82 -5.54 -0.12
N SER A 39 -2.28 -4.50 -0.81
CA SER A 39 -1.60 -3.91 -1.95
C SER A 39 -1.47 -2.39 -1.81
N LEU A 40 -0.46 -1.84 -2.48
CA LEU A 40 -0.34 -0.40 -2.70
C LEU A 40 -0.54 -0.12 -4.19
N HIS A 41 -1.55 0.70 -4.49
CA HIS A 41 -1.86 1.19 -5.83
C HIS A 41 -1.27 2.59 -5.99
N PHE A 42 -0.51 2.81 -7.06
CA PHE A 42 0.02 4.13 -7.40
C PHE A 42 0.11 4.30 -8.91
N SER A 43 0.32 5.54 -9.33
CA SER A 43 0.35 5.90 -10.74
C SER A 43 1.67 6.55 -11.08
N ILE A 44 2.22 6.20 -12.25
CA ILE A 44 3.40 6.83 -12.83
C ILE A 44 2.94 7.69 -13.99
N GLU A 45 3.25 8.99 -13.93
CA GLU A 45 3.03 9.88 -15.05
C GLU A 45 3.97 9.53 -16.20
N LEU A 46 3.40 9.41 -17.39
CA LEU A 46 4.10 9.19 -18.64
C LEU A 46 4.03 10.45 -19.50
N GLY A 47 5.01 10.60 -20.40
CA GLY A 47 5.00 11.70 -21.35
C GLY A 47 3.71 11.75 -22.18
N GLY A 48 3.21 12.97 -22.42
CA GLY A 48 2.01 13.24 -23.21
C GLY A 48 0.70 13.12 -22.43
N GLY A 49 0.70 13.41 -21.12
CA GLY A 49 -0.51 13.39 -20.28
C GLY A 49 -1.08 11.99 -20.03
N ARG A 50 -0.27 10.94 -20.28
CA ARG A 50 -0.65 9.55 -20.03
C ARG A 50 -0.23 9.16 -18.63
N VAL A 51 -0.88 8.14 -18.09
CA VAL A 51 -0.59 7.60 -16.76
C VAL A 51 -0.60 6.08 -16.84
N ALA A 52 0.32 5.44 -16.13
CA ALA A 52 0.32 4.00 -15.92
C ALA A 52 0.05 3.69 -14.45
N GLU A 53 -0.99 2.91 -14.17
CA GLU A 53 -1.24 2.36 -12.83
C GLU A 53 -0.28 1.20 -12.57
N GLN A 54 0.25 1.14 -11.36
CA GLN A 54 1.07 0.06 -10.84
C GLN A 54 0.49 -0.42 -9.51
N VAL A 55 0.65 -1.71 -9.27
CA VAL A 55 0.22 -2.35 -8.03
C VAL A 55 1.39 -3.17 -7.49
N ILE A 56 1.70 -2.97 -6.22
CA ILE A 56 2.63 -3.85 -5.50
C ILE A 56 1.87 -4.58 -4.41
N GLU A 57 2.02 -5.90 -4.38
CA GLU A 57 1.63 -6.68 -3.21
C GLU A 57 2.63 -6.38 -2.08
N LEU A 58 2.08 -6.14 -0.90
CA LEU A 58 2.87 -5.82 0.28
C LEU A 58 3.21 -7.13 0.99
N PRO A 59 4.49 -7.50 1.05
CA PRO A 59 4.88 -8.76 1.67
C PRO A 59 4.65 -8.71 3.19
N GLU A 60 4.48 -9.89 3.78
CA GLU A 60 4.47 -10.03 5.22
C GLU A 60 5.78 -9.48 5.83
N GLY A 61 5.68 -8.73 6.92
CA GLY A 61 6.84 -8.13 7.59
C GLY A 61 7.32 -6.80 7.00
N ALA A 62 6.65 -6.25 5.97
CA ALA A 62 6.78 -4.82 5.64
C ALA A 62 6.47 -3.95 6.88
N LEU A 63 6.81 -2.65 6.86
CA LEU A 63 6.47 -1.71 7.97
C LEU A 63 4.95 -1.63 8.27
N LEU A 64 4.13 -2.25 7.42
CA LEU A 64 2.73 -2.54 7.65
C LEU A 64 2.56 -3.79 8.53
N ARG A 65 1.92 -3.64 9.68
CA ARG A 65 1.63 -4.76 10.58
C ARG A 65 0.17 -5.18 10.47
N ARG A 66 -0.04 -6.47 10.26
CA ARG A 66 -1.35 -7.10 10.46
C ARG A 66 -1.58 -7.28 11.95
N TYR A 67 -2.66 -6.70 12.48
CA TYR A 67 -3.11 -7.02 13.83
C TYR A 67 -3.83 -8.37 13.79
N VAL A 68 -3.27 -9.35 14.50
CA VAL A 68 -3.89 -10.64 14.78
C VAL A 68 -4.26 -10.61 16.28
N PRO A 69 -5.55 -10.77 16.63
CA PRO A 69 -6.00 -10.78 18.03
C PRO A 69 -5.36 -11.88 18.87
#